data_AF-S8DSG9-F1
#
_entry.id   AF-S8DSG9-F1
#
_cell.length_a   1.000
_cell.length_b   1.000
_cell.length_c   1.000
_cell.angle_alpha   90.00
_cell.angle_beta   90.00
_cell.angle_gamma   90.00
#
_symmetry.space_group_name_H-M   'P 1'
#
loop_
_entity.id
_entity.type
_entity.pdbx_description
1 polymer ?
#
loop_
_entity_poly.entity_id
_entity_poly.type
_entity_poly.pdbx_seq_one_letter_code
_entity_poly.pdbx_strand_id
1 'polypeptide(L)'
;DLIDEAKVSLGFHELPLGPRDIMGGDKIMFSYGAGCLNPAAKDELQKYMSYEVGGVCPVDEVKSQKLMLIGCEPLPRRRCHPKTPKNYSDPSPLPRSLWATPSDASIVWDPYTCKNYSCLVEREHRPGVYDCKDCFNLGGRESLRWLKDDDGLRIGIDRVLGMKPPGTIRIGLDIGGGTGTFAARMKERNVTIVTTSMNFDGPFNSFISSRGLLSIHVTLSQRFPFFENTLDIVHSMHILSNWIPDAMLEMILYDIYRILRPGGIFWLDHFFCFGNQLSETYGPMFQRVGFVRLRWNAGRKLDKGRNEWYLSALFEKP
;
A
#
# COMPACT_ATOMS: atom_id res chain seq x y z
N ASP A 1 -17.53 -15.02 25.64
CA ASP A 1 -17.82 -15.68 24.35
C ASP A 1 -17.64 -14.75 23.16
N LEU A 2 -17.55 -15.27 21.94
CA LEU A 2 -17.61 -14.48 20.69
C LEU A 2 -19.08 -14.28 20.28
N ILE A 3 -19.37 -13.19 19.56
CA ILE A 3 -20.69 -13.00 18.93
C ILE A 3 -20.85 -13.91 17.71
N ASP A 4 -22.09 -14.12 17.26
CA ASP A 4 -22.41 -15.17 16.29
C ASP A 4 -21.75 -14.95 14.92
N GLU A 5 -21.71 -13.72 14.39
CA GLU A 5 -20.99 -13.46 13.14
C GLU A 5 -19.48 -13.76 13.26
N ALA A 6 -18.87 -13.45 14.41
CA ALA A 6 -17.46 -13.78 14.63
C ALA A 6 -17.24 -15.30 14.72
N LYS A 7 -18.16 -16.05 15.34
CA LYS A 7 -18.10 -17.52 15.37
C LYS A 7 -18.23 -18.11 13.97
N VAL A 8 -19.14 -17.58 13.15
CA VAL A 8 -19.30 -18.01 11.76
C VAL A 8 -18.03 -17.72 10.97
N SER A 9 -17.43 -16.54 11.10
CA SER A 9 -16.22 -16.21 10.33
C SER A 9 -14.96 -16.95 10.74
N LEU A 10 -14.82 -17.31 12.02
CA LEU A 10 -13.64 -17.99 12.58
C LEU A 10 -13.82 -19.52 12.68
N GLY A 11 -15.02 -20.02 12.39
CA GLY A 11 -15.39 -21.41 12.56
C GLY A 11 -15.05 -22.30 11.36
N PHE A 12 -15.20 -23.61 11.57
CA PHE A 12 -15.17 -24.59 10.49
C PHE A 12 -16.52 -24.63 9.77
N HIS A 13 -16.48 -24.77 8.46
CA HIS A 13 -17.66 -24.96 7.62
C HIS A 13 -17.59 -26.32 6.95
N GLU A 14 -18.64 -27.12 7.11
CA GLU A 14 -18.74 -28.41 6.43
C GLU A 14 -18.91 -28.21 4.93
N LEU A 15 -18.22 -29.04 4.16
CA LEU A 15 -18.34 -29.08 2.71
C LEU A 15 -19.69 -29.70 2.35
N PRO A 16 -20.51 -29.05 1.49
CA PRO A 16 -21.84 -29.54 1.15
C PRO A 16 -21.88 -30.95 0.54
N LEU A 17 -20.75 -31.43 0.02
CA LEU A 17 -20.61 -32.71 -0.67
C LEU A 17 -19.66 -33.68 0.06
N GLY A 18 -19.36 -33.41 1.33
CA GLY A 18 -18.45 -34.24 2.14
C GLY A 18 -16.96 -34.09 1.76
N PRO A 19 -16.11 -35.03 2.21
CA PRO A 19 -14.67 -34.98 1.98
C PRO A 19 -14.29 -34.92 0.51
N ARG A 20 -13.28 -34.11 0.19
CA ARG A 20 -12.66 -34.04 -1.15
C ARG A 20 -11.18 -34.38 -1.03
N ASP A 21 -10.70 -35.32 -1.83
CA ASP A 21 -9.28 -35.76 -1.80
C ASP A 21 -8.29 -34.59 -1.97
N ILE A 22 -8.63 -33.60 -2.79
CA ILE A 22 -7.79 -32.41 -3.03
C ILE A 22 -7.72 -31.49 -1.80
N MET A 23 -8.78 -31.44 -0.98
CA MET A 23 -8.84 -30.57 0.21
C MET A 23 -8.41 -31.29 1.50
N GLY A 24 -8.18 -32.60 1.45
CA GLY A 24 -7.70 -33.38 2.60
C GLY A 24 -8.67 -33.44 3.78
N GLY A 25 -9.96 -33.12 3.58
CA GLY A 25 -10.96 -33.08 4.65
C GLY A 25 -12.37 -32.74 4.16
N ASP A 26 -13.34 -32.77 5.08
CA ASP A 26 -14.75 -32.42 4.89
C ASP A 26 -15.10 -31.02 5.41
N LYS A 27 -14.12 -30.26 5.89
CA LYS A 27 -14.29 -28.93 6.47
C LYS A 27 -13.32 -27.93 5.88
N ILE A 28 -13.77 -26.69 5.75
CA ILE A 28 -12.96 -25.54 5.34
C ILE A 28 -13.02 -24.44 6.40
N MET A 29 -11.91 -23.72 6.56
CA MET A 29 -11.87 -22.49 7.34
C MET A 29 -11.67 -21.30 6.39
N PHE A 30 -12.26 -20.16 6.73
CA PHE A 30 -11.96 -18.93 6.02
C PHE A 30 -10.56 -18.42 6.36
N SER A 31 -9.90 -17.81 5.39
CA SER A 31 -8.60 -17.16 5.60
C SER A 31 -8.79 -15.85 6.36
N TYR A 32 -8.09 -15.71 7.48
CA TYR A 32 -7.95 -14.47 8.22
C TYR A 32 -6.59 -14.45 8.92
N GLY A 33 -6.10 -13.27 9.27
CA GLY A 33 -4.80 -13.14 9.93
C GLY A 33 -4.81 -13.72 11.35
N ALA A 34 -3.73 -14.38 11.76
CA ALA A 34 -3.61 -14.97 13.10
C ALA A 34 -3.81 -13.94 14.22
N GLY A 35 -3.49 -12.66 13.97
CA GLY A 35 -3.74 -11.56 14.89
C GLY A 35 -5.23 -11.41 15.28
N CYS A 36 -6.17 -11.89 14.45
CA CYS A 36 -7.60 -11.89 14.80
C CYS A 36 -7.92 -12.78 16.01
N LEU A 37 -7.11 -13.80 16.27
CA LEU A 37 -7.30 -14.74 17.40
C LEU A 37 -6.60 -14.26 18.67
N ASN A 38 -5.84 -13.17 18.61
CA ASN A 38 -5.14 -12.62 19.76
C ASN A 38 -6.17 -12.10 20.80
N PRO A 39 -6.02 -12.43 22.10
CA PRO A 39 -6.87 -11.88 23.15
C PRO A 39 -6.98 -10.34 23.12
N ALA A 40 -5.90 -9.64 22.77
CA ALA A 40 -5.88 -8.18 22.65
C ALA A 40 -6.68 -7.65 21.45
N ALA A 41 -6.92 -8.48 20.42
CA ALA A 41 -7.72 -8.14 19.25
C ALA A 41 -9.21 -8.46 19.44
N LYS A 42 -9.55 -9.31 20.42
CA LYS A 42 -10.88 -9.89 20.59
C LYS A 42 -11.98 -8.84 20.69
N ASP A 43 -11.80 -7.81 21.50
CA ASP A 43 -12.82 -6.78 21.72
C ASP A 43 -13.04 -5.93 20.46
N GLU A 44 -11.96 -5.59 19.76
CA GLU A 44 -12.07 -4.86 18.49
C GLU A 44 -12.69 -5.73 17.40
N LEU A 45 -12.34 -7.02 17.36
CA LEU A 45 -12.92 -7.97 16.42
C LEU A 45 -14.42 -8.16 16.67
N GLN A 46 -14.85 -8.28 17.93
CA GLN A 46 -16.28 -8.38 18.25
C GLN A 46 -17.03 -7.13 17.81
N LYS A 47 -16.49 -5.94 18.06
CA LYS A 47 -17.10 -4.70 17.58
C LYS A 47 -17.10 -4.61 16.06
N TYR A 48 -16.06 -5.10 15.39
CA TYR A 48 -15.97 -5.17 13.93
C TYR A 48 -17.00 -6.17 13.37
N MET A 49 -17.28 -7.27 14.06
CA MET A 49 -18.26 -8.26 13.61
C MET A 49 -19.70 -7.96 14.06
N SER A 50 -19.94 -6.84 14.75
CA SER A 50 -21.24 -6.44 15.26
C SER A 50 -21.99 -5.60 14.21
N TYR A 51 -22.82 -6.26 13.40
CA TYR A 51 -23.66 -5.63 12.38
C TYR A 51 -24.90 -6.48 12.12
N GLU A 52 -25.90 -5.90 11.46
CA GLU A 52 -27.07 -6.62 10.98
C GLU A 52 -26.77 -7.31 9.65
N VAL A 53 -26.99 -8.63 9.57
CA VAL A 53 -26.80 -9.39 8.33
C VAL A 53 -27.79 -8.91 7.27
N GLY A 54 -27.28 -8.59 6.08
CA GLY A 54 -28.05 -7.97 5.00
C GLY A 54 -28.37 -6.48 5.21
N GLY A 55 -28.00 -5.91 6.36
CA GLY A 55 -28.12 -4.48 6.65
C GLY A 55 -26.96 -3.65 6.09
N VAL A 56 -26.86 -2.40 6.54
CA VAL A 56 -25.74 -1.50 6.19
C VAL A 56 -24.56 -1.75 7.13
N CYS A 57 -23.36 -1.92 6.57
CA CYS A 57 -22.14 -2.08 7.37
C CYS A 57 -21.84 -0.81 8.18
N PRO A 58 -21.39 -0.95 9.44
CA PRO A 58 -20.83 0.16 10.19
C PRO A 58 -19.68 0.83 9.44
N VAL A 59 -19.59 2.15 9.56
CA VAL A 59 -18.51 2.94 8.98
C VAL A 59 -17.37 3.03 9.99
N ASP A 60 -16.53 1.99 10.02
CA ASP A 60 -15.53 1.77 11.07
C ASP A 60 -14.12 1.47 10.54
N GLU A 61 -13.71 2.29 9.57
CA GLU A 61 -12.42 2.15 8.88
C GLU A 61 -11.22 2.24 9.83
N VAL A 62 -11.24 3.14 10.81
CA VAL A 62 -10.19 3.26 11.83
C VAL A 62 -10.02 1.94 12.60
N LYS A 63 -11.11 1.25 12.92
CA LYS A 63 -11.08 -0.05 13.60
C LYS A 63 -10.55 -1.14 12.68
N SER A 64 -11.00 -1.14 11.43
CA SER A 64 -10.53 -2.06 10.39
C SER A 64 -9.01 -1.99 10.25
N GLN A 65 -8.46 -0.77 10.17
CA GLN A 65 -7.01 -0.54 10.11
C GLN A 65 -6.29 -0.97 11.37
N LYS A 66 -6.84 -0.67 12.55
CA LYS A 66 -6.27 -1.11 13.82
C LYS A 66 -6.13 -2.63 13.87
N LEU A 67 -7.16 -3.36 13.41
CA LEU A 67 -7.12 -4.83 13.30
C LEU A 67 -6.03 -5.29 12.31
N MET A 68 -5.96 -4.68 11.13
CA MET A 68 -4.93 -5.03 10.14
C MET A 68 -3.51 -4.81 10.69
N LEU A 69 -3.27 -3.67 11.36
CA LEU A 69 -1.96 -3.32 11.93
C LEU A 69 -1.49 -4.26 13.04
N ILE A 70 -2.41 -4.94 13.74
CA ILE A 70 -2.06 -5.97 14.72
C ILE A 70 -2.02 -7.39 14.11
N GLY A 71 -2.05 -7.49 12.78
CA GLY A 71 -1.91 -8.76 12.05
C GLY A 71 -3.22 -9.54 11.87
N CYS A 72 -4.39 -8.90 12.06
CA CYS A 72 -5.69 -9.45 11.69
C CYS A 72 -5.98 -9.16 10.21
N GLU A 73 -5.08 -9.59 9.32
CA GLU A 73 -5.17 -9.40 7.88
C GLU A 73 -4.94 -10.73 7.12
N PRO A 74 -5.80 -11.11 6.15
CA PRO A 74 -7.02 -10.40 5.72
C PRO A 74 -8.07 -10.35 6.84
N LEU A 75 -8.88 -9.29 6.83
CA LEU A 75 -9.98 -9.13 7.79
C LEU A 75 -11.09 -10.17 7.51
N PRO A 76 -11.81 -10.63 8.54
CA PRO A 76 -12.98 -11.47 8.35
C PRO A 76 -14.02 -10.81 7.44
N ARG A 77 -14.59 -11.60 6.53
CA ARG A 77 -15.62 -11.12 5.60
C ARG A 77 -16.90 -10.77 6.35
N ARG A 78 -17.51 -9.64 6.00
CA ARG A 78 -18.81 -9.22 6.54
C ARG A 78 -19.97 -9.57 5.60
N ARG A 79 -21.12 -9.91 6.18
CA ARG A 79 -22.38 -10.19 5.46
C ARG A 79 -23.33 -8.99 5.50
N CYS A 80 -22.81 -7.78 5.24
CA CYS A 80 -23.57 -6.52 5.19
C CYS A 80 -23.21 -5.75 3.91
N HIS A 81 -24.01 -4.74 3.56
CA HIS A 81 -23.79 -3.87 2.41
C HIS A 81 -22.96 -2.64 2.82
N PRO A 82 -21.86 -2.31 2.11
CA PRO A 82 -21.13 -1.07 2.34
C PRO A 82 -22.04 0.15 2.21
N LYS A 83 -21.84 1.15 3.07
CA LYS A 83 -22.61 2.40 3.01
C LYS A 83 -22.33 3.14 1.71
N THR A 84 -23.39 3.48 0.96
CA THR A 84 -23.29 4.27 -0.26
C THR A 84 -23.11 5.77 0.05
N PRO A 85 -22.24 6.49 -0.67
CA PRO A 85 -22.15 7.95 -0.60
C PRO A 85 -23.49 8.62 -0.96
N LYS A 86 -23.80 9.75 -0.30
CA LYS A 86 -24.99 10.55 -0.65
C LYS A 86 -24.72 11.30 -1.94
N ASN A 87 -25.68 11.28 -2.87
CA ASN A 87 -25.61 11.99 -4.16
C ASN A 87 -24.39 11.60 -5.01
N TYR A 88 -24.07 10.30 -5.07
CA TYR A 88 -22.92 9.78 -5.80
C TYR A 88 -22.86 10.32 -7.24
N SER A 89 -21.67 10.74 -7.65
CA SER A 89 -21.39 11.19 -9.01
C SER A 89 -20.36 10.30 -9.65
N ASP A 90 -20.54 9.98 -10.93
CA ASP A 90 -19.58 9.20 -11.69
C ASP A 90 -18.18 9.87 -11.71
N PRO A 91 -17.09 9.08 -11.72
CA PRO A 91 -15.74 9.61 -11.82
C PRO A 91 -15.53 10.28 -13.19
N SER A 92 -14.60 11.23 -13.24
CA SER A 92 -14.17 11.81 -14.52
C SER A 92 -13.61 10.71 -15.45
N PRO A 93 -13.75 10.84 -16.77
CA PRO A 93 -13.16 9.88 -17.70
C PRO A 93 -11.63 10.02 -17.74
N LEU A 94 -10.95 8.93 -18.11
CA LEU A 94 -9.53 8.98 -18.47
C LEU A 94 -9.32 9.81 -19.74
N PRO A 95 -8.19 10.55 -19.87
CA PRO A 95 -7.09 10.65 -18.90
C PRO A 95 -7.33 11.73 -17.81
N ARG A 96 -8.43 12.48 -17.87
CA ARG A 96 -8.68 13.63 -16.97
C ARG A 96 -8.68 13.22 -15.50
N SER A 97 -9.24 12.05 -15.17
CA SER A 97 -9.28 11.53 -13.81
C SER A 97 -7.91 11.35 -13.17
N LEU A 98 -6.83 11.19 -13.95
CA LEU A 98 -5.49 11.00 -13.40
C LEU A 98 -5.02 12.21 -12.58
N TRP A 99 -5.47 13.42 -12.93
CA TRP A 99 -5.00 14.67 -12.35
C TRP A 99 -6.13 15.61 -11.88
N ALA A 100 -7.36 15.10 -11.83
CA ALA A 100 -8.52 15.83 -11.33
C ALA A 100 -8.87 15.37 -9.91
N THR A 101 -9.16 16.33 -9.03
CA THR A 101 -9.77 16.04 -7.74
C THR A 101 -11.19 15.50 -7.97
N PRO A 102 -11.58 14.36 -7.37
CA PRO A 102 -12.93 13.82 -7.49
C PRO A 102 -13.97 14.74 -6.84
N SER A 103 -15.24 14.51 -7.16
CA SER A 103 -16.36 15.10 -6.43
C SER A 103 -16.35 14.67 -4.97
N ASP A 104 -16.68 15.57 -4.05
CA ASP A 104 -16.87 15.23 -2.63
C ASP A 104 -17.97 14.18 -2.42
N ALA A 105 -18.89 14.01 -3.35
CA ALA A 105 -19.92 12.97 -3.28
C ALA A 105 -19.42 11.56 -3.66
N SER A 106 -18.15 11.39 -4.01
CA SER A 106 -17.60 10.10 -4.45
C SER A 106 -17.37 9.10 -3.31
N ILE A 107 -17.35 9.54 -2.04
CA ILE A 107 -17.03 8.70 -0.88
C ILE A 107 -17.91 9.02 0.34
N VAL A 108 -17.83 8.16 1.36
CA VAL A 108 -18.39 8.42 2.70
C VAL A 108 -17.33 9.08 3.56
N TRP A 109 -17.60 10.30 4.03
CA TRP A 109 -16.65 11.11 4.81
C TRP A 109 -16.67 10.89 6.33
N ASP A 110 -17.63 10.11 6.84
CA ASP A 110 -17.82 9.88 8.27
C ASP A 110 -16.52 9.48 9.02
N PRO A 111 -15.64 8.60 8.49
CA PRO A 111 -14.44 8.16 9.21
C PRO A 111 -13.34 9.23 9.36
N TYR A 112 -13.32 10.25 8.51
CA TYR A 112 -12.16 11.13 8.35
C TYR A 112 -12.35 12.47 9.05
N THR A 113 -11.26 13.09 9.50
CA THR A 113 -11.33 14.44 10.09
C THR A 113 -11.79 15.48 9.07
N CYS A 114 -11.27 15.40 7.84
CA CYS A 114 -11.74 16.23 6.74
C CYS A 114 -13.07 15.70 6.17
N LYS A 115 -13.95 16.61 5.75
CA LYS A 115 -15.28 16.30 5.20
C LYS A 115 -15.45 16.61 3.71
N ASN A 116 -14.37 17.01 3.05
CA ASN A 116 -14.26 17.26 1.61
C ASN A 116 -12.79 17.22 1.18
N TYR A 117 -12.55 17.16 -0.12
CA TYR A 117 -11.19 17.17 -0.68
C TYR A 117 -10.49 18.51 -0.50
N SER A 118 -11.22 19.64 -0.51
CA SER A 118 -10.62 20.96 -0.26
C SER A 118 -9.93 21.03 1.10
N CYS A 119 -10.55 20.47 2.15
CA CYS A 119 -9.93 20.36 3.47
C CYS A 119 -8.62 19.56 3.43
N LEU A 120 -8.57 18.46 2.65
CA LEU A 120 -7.36 17.65 2.48
C LEU A 120 -6.25 18.41 1.74
N VAL A 121 -6.61 19.16 0.70
CA VAL A 121 -5.68 20.02 -0.06
C VAL A 121 -5.10 21.13 0.83
N GLU A 122 -5.93 21.73 1.69
CA GLU A 122 -5.52 22.82 2.59
C GLU A 122 -4.65 22.36 3.77
N ARG A 123 -4.52 21.05 4.02
CA ARG A 123 -3.75 20.51 5.18
C ARG A 123 -2.30 20.97 5.20
N GLU A 124 -1.71 21.26 4.06
CA GLU A 124 -0.34 21.79 3.97
C GLU A 124 -0.14 23.02 4.89
N HIS A 125 -1.15 23.88 4.94
CA HIS A 125 -1.16 25.14 5.69
C HIS A 125 -1.63 24.99 7.15
N ARG A 126 -2.06 23.79 7.57
CA ARG A 126 -2.56 23.56 8.92
C ARG A 126 -1.46 22.97 9.83
N PRO A 127 -1.46 23.29 11.13
CA PRO A 127 -0.60 22.60 12.09
C PRO A 127 -1.09 21.16 12.27
N GLY A 128 -0.16 20.21 12.40
CA GLY A 128 -0.48 18.80 12.59
C GLY A 128 0.55 17.86 11.97
N VAL A 129 0.59 16.64 12.49
CA VAL A 129 1.36 15.53 11.91
C VAL A 129 0.40 14.64 11.17
N TYR A 130 0.52 14.62 9.85
CA TYR A 130 -0.28 13.78 8.96
C TYR A 130 0.67 12.87 8.19
N ASP A 131 0.21 11.66 7.85
CA ASP A 131 0.96 10.74 6.98
C ASP A 131 1.35 11.43 5.67
N CYS A 132 0.43 12.23 5.15
CA CYS A 132 0.71 13.11 4.04
C CYS A 132 0.01 14.47 4.18
N LYS A 133 0.79 15.54 4.04
CA LYS A 133 0.33 16.93 4.24
C LYS A 133 -0.21 17.59 2.97
N ASP A 134 0.37 17.31 1.81
CA ASP A 134 0.09 18.03 0.55
C ASP A 134 -0.21 17.13 -0.66
N CYS A 135 -0.21 15.80 -0.51
CA CYS A 135 -0.38 14.88 -1.65
C CYS A 135 -1.78 14.83 -2.26
N PHE A 136 -2.79 15.44 -1.62
CA PHE A 136 -4.10 15.63 -2.25
C PHE A 136 -4.12 16.84 -3.20
N ASN A 137 -3.12 17.72 -3.12
CA ASN A 137 -2.93 18.83 -4.06
C ASN A 137 -2.26 18.32 -5.35
N LEU A 138 -3.06 17.76 -6.26
CA LEU A 138 -2.57 17.20 -7.52
C LEU A 138 -1.93 18.24 -8.45
N GLY A 139 -2.28 19.52 -8.32
CA GLY A 139 -1.65 20.63 -9.06
C GLY A 139 -0.38 21.17 -8.41
N GLY A 140 -0.08 20.75 -7.18
CA GLY A 140 1.11 21.15 -6.43
C GLY A 140 2.30 20.24 -6.69
N ARG A 141 3.03 19.90 -5.62
CA ARG A 141 4.27 19.11 -5.67
C ARG A 141 4.10 17.75 -6.34
N GLU A 142 2.95 17.09 -6.16
CA GLU A 142 2.65 15.78 -6.75
C GLU A 142 2.74 15.81 -8.28
N SER A 143 2.33 16.90 -8.93
CA SER A 143 2.46 17.06 -10.38
C SER A 143 3.90 17.03 -10.88
N LEU A 144 4.89 17.27 -10.02
CA LEU A 144 6.30 17.34 -10.42
C LEU A 144 7.08 16.06 -10.11
N ARG A 145 6.49 15.12 -9.37
CA ARG A 145 7.18 13.91 -8.90
C ARG A 145 7.56 12.99 -10.07
N TRP A 146 8.80 12.50 -10.01
CA TRP A 146 9.42 11.55 -10.95
C TRP A 146 9.48 11.99 -12.43
N LEU A 147 9.20 13.26 -12.73
CA LEU A 147 9.36 13.81 -14.09
C LEU A 147 10.80 14.11 -14.46
N LYS A 148 11.61 14.48 -13.47
CA LYS A 148 13.01 14.84 -13.65
C LYS A 148 13.88 13.90 -12.85
N ASP A 149 14.96 13.51 -13.49
CA ASP A 149 16.10 12.87 -12.88
C ASP A 149 17.11 13.94 -12.46
N ASP A 150 17.82 13.70 -11.37
CA ASP A 150 19.03 14.46 -11.02
C ASP A 150 20.18 13.50 -10.73
N ASP A 151 21.41 14.01 -10.63
CA ASP A 151 22.57 13.20 -10.23
C ASP A 151 22.54 12.82 -8.75
N GLY A 152 21.57 13.33 -7.99
CA GLY A 152 21.35 13.08 -6.58
C GLY A 152 20.36 11.94 -6.34
N LEU A 153 19.33 12.22 -5.54
CA LEU A 153 18.38 11.21 -5.05
C LEU A 153 17.17 11.02 -5.97
N ARG A 154 16.92 11.93 -6.92
CA ARG A 154 15.72 11.87 -7.75
C ARG A 154 15.98 11.06 -8.99
N ILE A 155 15.15 10.05 -9.20
CA ILE A 155 15.20 9.21 -10.39
C ILE A 155 13.94 9.47 -11.22
N GLY A 156 14.11 9.82 -12.48
CA GLY A 156 12.99 10.06 -13.41
C GLY A 156 12.41 8.75 -13.95
N ILE A 157 11.09 8.67 -14.10
CA ILE A 157 10.42 7.47 -14.65
C ILE A 157 10.96 7.10 -16.03
N ASP A 158 11.14 8.08 -16.92
CA ASP A 158 11.62 7.82 -18.29
C ASP A 158 13.03 7.23 -18.29
N ARG A 159 13.88 7.63 -17.32
CA ARG A 159 15.20 7.03 -17.14
C ARG A 159 15.08 5.56 -16.75
N VAL A 160 14.24 5.24 -15.76
CA VAL A 160 14.05 3.85 -15.29
C VAL A 160 13.46 2.98 -16.39
N LEU A 161 12.43 3.45 -17.08
CA LEU A 161 11.83 2.71 -18.20
C LEU A 161 12.82 2.49 -19.34
N GLY A 162 13.70 3.46 -19.60
CA GLY A 162 14.74 3.38 -20.62
C GLY A 162 15.90 2.43 -20.29
N MET A 163 15.99 1.89 -19.06
CA MET A 163 17.00 0.88 -18.71
C MET A 163 16.69 -0.50 -19.30
N LYS A 164 15.47 -0.69 -19.79
CA LYS A 164 15.01 -1.92 -20.41
C LYS A 164 14.52 -1.64 -21.83
N PRO A 165 14.46 -2.67 -22.70
CA PRO A 165 13.87 -2.49 -24.01
C PRO A 165 12.45 -1.90 -23.90
N PRO A 166 12.06 -0.96 -24.79
CA PRO A 166 10.75 -0.31 -24.72
C PRO A 166 9.60 -1.33 -24.63
N GLY A 167 8.63 -1.07 -23.74
CA GLY A 167 7.45 -1.91 -23.57
C GLY A 167 7.66 -3.18 -22.73
N THR A 168 8.83 -3.40 -22.14
CA THR A 168 9.09 -4.58 -21.28
C THR A 168 8.59 -4.41 -19.85
N ILE A 169 8.67 -3.19 -19.30
CA ILE A 169 8.07 -2.85 -18.00
C ILE A 169 6.60 -2.49 -18.25
N ARG A 170 5.68 -3.33 -17.75
CA ARG A 170 4.24 -3.25 -18.06
C ARG A 170 3.36 -3.36 -16.83
N ILE A 171 3.80 -4.10 -15.82
CA ILE A 171 3.06 -4.29 -14.58
C ILE A 171 3.99 -4.16 -13.36
N GLY A 172 3.49 -3.51 -12.32
CA GLY A 172 4.26 -3.35 -11.09
C GLY A 172 3.43 -3.12 -9.84
N LEU A 173 4.15 -3.00 -8.72
CA LEU A 173 3.61 -2.71 -7.40
C LEU A 173 4.23 -1.41 -6.88
N ASP A 174 3.41 -0.54 -6.30
CA ASP A 174 3.85 0.66 -5.59
C ASP A 174 3.48 0.53 -4.12
N ILE A 175 4.50 0.31 -3.29
CA ILE A 175 4.36 0.09 -1.86
C ILE A 175 4.26 1.46 -1.18
N GLY A 176 3.09 1.77 -0.63
CA GLY A 176 2.88 3.03 0.07
C GLY A 176 2.70 4.23 -0.85
N GLY A 177 2.00 4.07 -1.98
CA GLY A 177 1.91 5.09 -3.04
C GLY A 177 1.13 6.37 -2.68
N GLY A 178 0.71 6.55 -1.43
CA GLY A 178 -0.04 7.71 -0.96
C GLY A 178 -1.34 7.89 -1.75
N THR A 179 -1.44 8.97 -2.53
CA THR A 179 -2.59 9.26 -3.40
C THR A 179 -2.53 8.58 -4.76
N GLY A 180 -1.49 7.80 -5.07
CA GLY A 180 -1.34 7.04 -6.32
C GLY A 180 -0.64 7.79 -7.45
N THR A 181 0.14 8.82 -7.14
CA THR A 181 0.79 9.67 -8.16
C THR A 181 1.80 8.90 -9.00
N PHE A 182 2.57 7.97 -8.41
CA PHE A 182 3.47 7.10 -9.17
C PHE A 182 2.68 6.24 -10.16
N ALA A 183 1.60 5.59 -9.70
CA ALA A 183 0.71 4.82 -10.56
C ALA A 183 0.10 5.67 -11.70
N ALA A 184 -0.29 6.92 -11.43
CA ALA A 184 -0.78 7.84 -12.46
C ALA A 184 0.29 8.11 -13.54
N ARG A 185 1.51 8.42 -13.12
CA ARG A 185 2.65 8.69 -14.02
C ARG A 185 3.05 7.49 -14.87
N MET A 186 3.01 6.31 -14.26
CA MET A 186 3.25 5.03 -14.94
C MET A 186 2.12 4.70 -15.92
N LYS A 187 0.86 5.01 -15.56
CA LYS A 187 -0.32 4.82 -16.44
C LYS A 187 -0.25 5.67 -17.71
N GLU A 188 0.25 6.91 -17.62
CA GLU A 188 0.52 7.77 -18.80
C GLU A 188 1.48 7.11 -19.81
N ARG A 189 2.31 6.16 -19.35
CA ARG A 189 3.27 5.39 -20.14
C ARG A 189 2.79 3.95 -20.38
N ASN A 190 1.49 3.70 -20.23
CA ASN A 190 0.86 2.39 -20.39
C ASN A 190 1.38 1.29 -19.43
N VAL A 191 1.93 1.67 -18.28
CA VAL A 191 2.33 0.72 -17.22
C VAL A 191 1.24 0.65 -16.16
N THR A 192 0.79 -0.56 -15.84
CA THR A 192 -0.21 -0.81 -14.81
C THR A 192 0.45 -1.01 -13.46
N ILE A 193 0.14 -0.14 -12.51
CA ILE A 193 0.66 -0.24 -11.15
C ILE A 193 -0.49 -0.58 -10.21
N VAL A 194 -0.28 -1.60 -9.39
CA VAL A 194 -1.08 -1.85 -8.20
C VAL A 194 -0.45 -1.09 -7.04
N THR A 195 -1.21 -0.22 -6.39
CA THR A 195 -0.71 0.62 -5.28
C THR A 195 -1.22 0.08 -3.95
N THR A 196 -0.33 -0.14 -2.99
CA THR A 196 -0.73 -0.34 -1.59
C THR A 196 -0.82 1.01 -0.90
N SER A 197 -1.88 1.21 -0.12
CA SER A 197 -2.05 2.41 0.69
C SER A 197 -2.92 2.13 1.90
N MET A 198 -2.66 2.82 3.00
CA MET A 198 -3.50 2.80 4.20
C MET A 198 -4.25 4.13 4.29
N ASN A 199 -5.53 4.08 4.60
CA ASN A 199 -6.38 5.28 4.75
C ASN A 199 -6.14 6.03 6.08
N PHE A 200 -4.90 6.44 6.38
CA PHE A 200 -4.56 7.13 7.63
C PHE A 200 -5.03 8.59 7.63
N ASP A 201 -6.15 8.84 8.30
CA ASP A 201 -6.85 10.14 8.34
C ASP A 201 -7.09 10.75 6.94
N GLY A 202 -7.25 9.91 5.92
CA GLY A 202 -7.51 10.33 4.55
C GLY A 202 -7.99 9.17 3.68
N PRO A 203 -8.87 9.42 2.69
CA PRO A 203 -9.47 8.38 1.86
C PRO A 203 -8.56 7.93 0.71
N PHE A 204 -7.30 7.58 0.99
CA PHE A 204 -6.28 7.32 -0.03
C PHE A 204 -6.70 6.26 -1.06
N ASN A 205 -7.18 5.09 -0.65
CA ASN A 205 -7.59 4.02 -1.56
C ASN A 205 -8.77 4.44 -2.46
N SER A 206 -9.77 5.10 -1.90
CA SER A 206 -10.92 5.61 -2.67
C SER A 206 -10.49 6.73 -3.62
N PHE A 207 -9.55 7.58 -3.21
CA PHE A 207 -8.97 8.62 -4.05
C PHE A 207 -8.16 8.02 -5.21
N ILE A 208 -7.30 7.02 -4.96
CA ILE A 208 -6.59 6.28 -6.02
C ILE A 208 -7.59 5.67 -7.01
N SER A 209 -8.60 4.96 -6.50
CA SER A 209 -9.62 4.29 -7.33
C SER A 209 -10.42 5.27 -8.20
N SER A 210 -10.85 6.41 -7.65
CA SER A 210 -11.59 7.45 -8.39
C SER A 210 -10.77 8.11 -9.50
N ARG A 211 -9.43 8.02 -9.46
CA ARG A 211 -8.53 8.44 -10.54
C ARG A 211 -8.44 7.41 -11.68
N GLY A 212 -9.04 6.22 -11.54
CA GLY A 212 -8.93 5.11 -12.48
C GLY A 212 -7.67 4.26 -12.29
N LEU A 213 -7.13 4.23 -11.06
CA LEU A 213 -5.91 3.52 -10.68
C LEU A 213 -6.22 2.35 -9.74
N LEU A 214 -5.35 1.35 -9.70
CA LEU A 214 -5.56 0.15 -8.88
C LEU A 214 -5.00 0.36 -7.48
N SER A 215 -5.86 0.35 -6.46
CA SER A 215 -5.45 0.33 -5.06
C SER A 215 -5.79 -0.99 -4.40
N ILE A 216 -4.90 -1.50 -3.55
CA ILE A 216 -5.16 -2.62 -2.65
C ILE A 216 -4.86 -2.22 -1.21
N HIS A 217 -5.73 -2.64 -0.31
CA HIS A 217 -5.56 -2.39 1.12
C HIS A 217 -4.80 -3.58 1.71
N VAL A 218 -3.47 -3.47 1.73
CA VAL A 218 -2.54 -4.49 2.24
C VAL A 218 -1.46 -3.86 3.11
N THR A 219 -1.22 -4.38 4.32
CA THR A 219 -0.11 -3.93 5.18
C THR A 219 1.21 -4.64 4.84
N LEU A 220 2.35 -4.06 5.28
CA LEU A 220 3.67 -4.66 5.14
C LEU A 220 3.85 -5.97 5.94
N SER A 221 2.95 -6.24 6.90
CA SER A 221 2.97 -7.46 7.71
C SER A 221 2.45 -8.67 6.95
N GLN A 222 1.70 -8.45 5.86
CA GLN A 222 1.19 -9.52 5.01
C GLN A 222 2.16 -9.78 3.86
N ARG A 223 2.35 -11.06 3.51
CA ARG A 223 2.94 -11.46 2.24
C ARG A 223 2.16 -10.86 1.08
N PHE A 224 2.85 -10.27 0.12
CA PHE A 224 2.24 -9.63 -1.03
C PHE A 224 1.42 -10.64 -1.86
N PRO A 225 0.17 -10.31 -2.21
CA PRO A 225 -0.78 -11.23 -2.86
C PRO A 225 -0.52 -11.37 -4.38
N PHE A 226 0.75 -11.51 -4.76
CA PHE A 226 1.18 -11.78 -6.14
C PHE A 226 1.89 -13.11 -6.21
N PHE A 227 1.75 -13.80 -7.34
CA PHE A 227 2.55 -14.98 -7.63
C PHE A 227 4.02 -14.61 -7.83
N GLU A 228 4.88 -15.61 -7.69
CA GLU A 228 6.32 -15.45 -7.89
C GLU A 228 6.61 -15.10 -9.36
N ASN A 229 7.60 -14.24 -9.61
CA ASN A 229 8.03 -13.86 -10.95
C ASN A 229 6.91 -13.28 -11.84
N THR A 230 6.09 -12.37 -11.32
CA THR A 230 4.94 -11.80 -12.05
C THR A 230 4.97 -10.29 -12.26
N LEU A 231 5.87 -9.56 -11.61
CA LEU A 231 5.98 -8.10 -11.74
C LEU A 231 7.26 -7.69 -12.45
N ASP A 232 7.19 -6.63 -13.24
CA ASP A 232 8.36 -6.06 -13.96
C ASP A 232 9.05 -4.99 -13.11
N ILE A 233 8.30 -4.31 -12.24
CA ILE A 233 8.81 -3.26 -11.36
C ILE A 233 8.11 -3.28 -10.00
N VAL A 234 8.87 -3.04 -8.94
CA VAL A 234 8.35 -2.72 -7.61
C VAL A 234 8.95 -1.38 -7.21
N HIS A 235 8.10 -0.44 -6.81
CA HIS A 235 8.47 0.87 -6.32
C HIS A 235 8.09 0.99 -4.84
N SER A 236 8.90 1.68 -4.05
CA SER A 236 8.58 2.07 -2.69
C SER A 236 9.18 3.43 -2.40
N MET A 237 8.38 4.34 -1.84
CA MET A 237 8.86 5.63 -1.37
C MET A 237 8.41 5.91 0.05
N HIS A 238 9.34 6.32 0.92
CA HIS A 238 9.13 6.71 2.33
C HIS A 238 8.54 5.66 3.30
N ILE A 239 7.85 4.62 2.81
CA ILE A 239 7.28 3.58 3.66
C ILE A 239 8.33 2.57 4.12
N LEU A 240 9.14 2.02 3.21
CA LEU A 240 10.28 1.21 3.61
C LEU A 240 11.37 2.11 4.20
N SER A 241 11.68 1.93 5.48
CA SER A 241 12.64 2.75 6.23
C SER A 241 13.00 2.09 7.57
N ASN A 242 13.91 2.69 8.33
CA ASN A 242 14.45 2.16 9.59
C ASN A 242 13.46 2.06 10.77
N TRP A 243 12.20 2.46 10.60
CA TRP A 243 11.16 2.19 11.60
C TRP A 243 10.71 0.71 11.58
N ILE A 244 10.97 0.01 10.47
CA ILE A 244 10.67 -1.41 10.31
C ILE A 244 11.80 -2.22 10.98
N PRO A 245 11.49 -3.19 11.85
CA PRO A 245 12.50 -4.08 12.41
C PRO A 245 13.31 -4.80 11.31
N ASP A 246 14.64 -4.88 11.47
CA ASP A 246 15.54 -5.37 10.42
C ASP A 246 15.16 -6.74 9.86
N ALA A 247 14.77 -7.68 10.73
CA ALA A 247 14.34 -9.02 10.31
C ALA A 247 13.07 -8.97 9.45
N MET A 248 12.12 -8.10 9.78
CA MET A 248 10.90 -7.91 9.01
C MET A 248 11.19 -7.22 7.67
N LEU A 249 12.08 -6.22 7.67
CA LEU A 249 12.50 -5.56 6.42
C LEU A 249 13.18 -6.57 5.48
N GLU A 250 14.07 -7.42 5.98
CA GLU A 250 14.72 -8.46 5.18
C GLU A 250 13.69 -9.44 4.59
N MET A 251 12.68 -9.87 5.37
CA MET A 251 11.57 -10.68 4.84
C MET A 251 10.77 -9.97 3.75
N ILE A 252 10.48 -8.67 3.90
CA ILE A 252 9.81 -7.87 2.88
C ILE A 252 10.66 -7.80 1.60
N LEU A 253 11.98 -7.62 1.72
CA LEU A 253 12.89 -7.59 0.57
C LEU A 253 12.92 -8.94 -0.18
N TYR A 254 12.92 -10.07 0.54
CA TYR A 254 12.76 -11.38 -0.07
C TYR A 254 11.39 -11.54 -0.75
N ASP A 255 10.33 -10.95 -0.20
CA ASP A 255 9.02 -11.00 -0.82
C ASP A 255 8.94 -10.13 -2.10
N ILE A 256 9.60 -8.98 -2.10
CA ILE A 256 9.80 -8.15 -3.32
C ILE A 256 10.61 -8.93 -4.35
N TYR A 257 11.71 -9.56 -3.95
CA TYR A 257 12.53 -10.40 -4.83
C TYR A 257 11.69 -11.55 -5.43
N ARG A 258 10.84 -12.17 -4.62
CA ARG A 258 9.97 -13.27 -5.05
C ARG A 258 8.99 -12.82 -6.14
N ILE A 259 8.32 -11.69 -5.99
CA ILE A 259 7.27 -11.25 -6.93
C ILE A 259 7.84 -10.64 -8.22
N LEU A 260 9.07 -10.12 -8.20
CA LEU A 260 9.76 -9.63 -9.40
C LEU A 260 10.13 -10.76 -10.36
N ARG A 261 9.99 -10.52 -11.66
CA ARG A 261 10.53 -11.38 -12.72
C ARG A 261 12.06 -11.31 -12.77
N PRO A 262 12.75 -12.31 -13.38
CA PRO A 262 14.14 -12.14 -13.80
C PRO A 262 14.30 -10.88 -14.66
N GLY A 263 15.30 -10.08 -14.35
CA GLY A 263 15.52 -8.76 -14.93
C GLY A 263 14.55 -7.65 -14.45
N GLY A 264 13.65 -7.95 -13.50
CA GLY A 264 12.71 -6.99 -12.93
C GLY A 264 13.40 -5.97 -12.01
N ILE A 265 12.85 -4.76 -11.93
CA ILE A 265 13.46 -3.64 -11.22
C ILE A 265 12.81 -3.44 -9.85
N PHE A 266 13.62 -3.38 -8.80
CA PHE A 266 13.22 -2.81 -7.53
C PHE A 266 13.74 -1.38 -7.42
N TRP A 267 12.83 -0.42 -7.40
CA TRP A 267 13.09 0.99 -7.22
C TRP A 267 12.78 1.39 -5.78
N LEU A 268 13.85 1.60 -5.01
CA LEU A 268 13.78 2.10 -3.66
C LEU A 268 14.04 3.61 -3.67
N ASP A 269 13.03 4.42 -3.34
CA ASP A 269 13.10 5.88 -3.43
C ASP A 269 13.09 6.54 -2.05
N HIS A 270 14.11 7.36 -1.76
CA HIS A 270 14.25 8.10 -0.50
C HIS A 270 14.04 7.24 0.77
N PHE A 271 14.68 6.07 0.82
CA PHE A 271 14.73 5.22 2.02
C PHE A 271 15.52 5.92 3.12
N PHE A 272 14.89 6.12 4.29
CA PHE A 272 15.53 6.80 5.42
C PHE A 272 16.24 5.83 6.35
N CYS A 273 17.47 6.18 6.73
CA CYS A 273 18.27 5.49 7.75
C CYS A 273 19.28 6.41 8.44
N PHE A 274 19.92 5.90 9.49
CA PHE A 274 21.12 6.52 10.05
C PHE A 274 22.36 6.13 9.25
N GLY A 275 23.38 7.01 9.21
CA GLY A 275 24.54 6.83 8.34
C GLY A 275 25.34 5.55 8.60
N ASN A 276 25.46 5.12 9.86
CA ASN A 276 26.12 3.85 10.21
C ASN A 276 25.35 2.63 9.64
N GLN A 277 24.02 2.67 9.68
CA GLN A 277 23.18 1.57 9.19
C GLN A 277 23.31 1.38 7.67
N LEU A 278 23.64 2.42 6.90
CA LEU A 278 23.71 2.34 5.45
C LEU A 278 24.72 1.29 4.97
N SER A 279 25.93 1.32 5.52
CA SER A 279 27.02 0.38 5.18
C SER A 279 27.03 -0.87 6.04
N GLU A 280 26.65 -0.77 7.32
CA GLU A 280 26.79 -1.89 8.28
C GLU A 280 25.56 -2.81 8.28
N THR A 281 24.39 -2.29 7.93
CA THR A 281 23.13 -3.03 8.02
C THR A 281 22.51 -3.24 6.64
N TYR A 282 22.14 -2.15 5.96
CA TYR A 282 21.29 -2.22 4.77
C TYR A 282 22.06 -2.64 3.52
N GLY A 283 23.28 -2.15 3.29
CA GLY A 283 24.14 -2.62 2.19
C GLY A 283 24.30 -4.14 2.18
N PRO A 284 24.76 -4.77 3.28
CA PRO A 284 24.84 -6.23 3.40
C PRO A 284 23.48 -6.93 3.27
N MET A 285 22.41 -6.34 3.78
CA MET A 285 21.05 -6.91 3.66
C MET A 285 20.60 -7.01 2.20
N PHE A 286 20.74 -5.94 1.40
CA PHE A 286 20.39 -5.98 -0.02
C PHE A 286 21.25 -7.01 -0.80
N GLN A 287 22.53 -7.15 -0.44
CA GLN A 287 23.41 -8.14 -1.03
C GLN A 287 22.98 -9.58 -0.70
N ARG A 288 22.58 -9.86 0.55
CA ARG A 288 22.09 -11.19 0.98
C ARG A 288 20.84 -11.62 0.22
N VAL A 289 19.92 -10.69 -0.05
CA VAL A 289 18.68 -10.97 -0.80
C VAL A 289 18.97 -11.36 -2.25
N GLY A 290 20.12 -10.94 -2.80
CA GLY A 290 20.58 -11.34 -4.14
C GLY A 290 20.26 -10.34 -5.25
N PHE A 291 19.93 -9.09 -4.90
CA PHE A 291 19.72 -8.04 -5.88
C PHE A 291 21.05 -7.56 -6.52
N VAL A 292 21.05 -7.34 -7.82
CA VAL A 292 22.12 -6.64 -8.54
C VAL A 292 21.88 -5.14 -8.45
N ARG A 293 22.86 -4.40 -7.94
CA ARG A 293 22.77 -2.95 -7.78
C ARG A 293 23.05 -2.24 -9.11
N LEU A 294 22.05 -1.54 -9.64
CA LEU A 294 22.17 -0.76 -10.87
C LEU A 294 22.51 0.72 -10.60
N ARG A 295 21.93 1.29 -9.54
CA ARG A 295 22.19 2.66 -9.09
C ARG A 295 22.09 2.73 -7.58
N TRP A 296 22.94 3.55 -6.96
CA TRP A 296 22.96 3.75 -5.52
C TRP A 296 23.46 5.16 -5.20
N ASN A 297 22.52 6.01 -4.79
CA ASN A 297 22.81 7.40 -4.45
C ASN A 297 22.32 7.63 -3.02
N ALA A 298 23.21 8.08 -2.14
CA ALA A 298 22.90 8.40 -0.76
C ALA A 298 23.21 9.87 -0.48
N GLY A 299 22.29 10.55 0.20
CA GLY A 299 22.40 11.98 0.52
C GLY A 299 22.08 12.23 1.98
N ARG A 300 22.89 13.06 2.64
CA ARG A 300 22.66 13.46 4.03
C ARG A 300 21.48 14.42 4.11
N LYS A 301 20.64 14.21 5.12
CA LYS A 301 19.55 15.12 5.45
C LYS A 301 20.09 16.33 6.20
N LEU A 302 19.88 17.54 5.66
CA LEU A 302 20.50 18.76 6.16
C LEU A 302 19.66 19.49 7.24
N ASP A 303 18.45 19.03 7.53
CA ASP A 303 17.45 19.76 8.31
C ASP A 303 17.49 19.52 9.83
N LYS A 304 18.04 18.39 10.30
CA LYS A 304 17.92 17.99 11.73
C LYS A 304 19.22 17.74 12.49
N GLY A 305 20.39 18.04 11.94
CA GLY A 305 21.70 17.92 12.64
C GLY A 305 22.14 16.48 13.00
N ARG A 306 21.21 15.53 13.09
CA ARG A 306 21.45 14.09 13.26
C ARG A 306 22.07 13.51 11.98
N ASN A 307 22.84 12.42 12.10
CA ASN A 307 23.45 11.71 10.97
C ASN A 307 22.41 10.89 10.18
N GLU A 308 21.37 11.59 9.71
CA GLU A 308 20.22 11.08 8.95
C GLU A 308 20.53 11.10 7.46
N TRP A 309 20.21 10.02 6.76
CA TRP A 309 20.48 9.83 5.34
C TRP A 309 19.23 9.36 4.60
N TYR A 310 19.15 9.76 3.33
CA TYR A 310 18.26 9.15 2.36
C TYR A 310 19.08 8.34 1.36
N LEU A 311 18.58 7.17 1.01
CA LEU A 311 19.07 6.30 -0.06
C LEU A 311 18.02 6.22 -1.16
N SER A 312 18.42 6.53 -2.38
CA SER A 312 17.66 6.18 -3.58
C SER A 312 18.48 5.20 -4.42
N ALA A 313 17.89 4.05 -4.72
CA ALA A 313 18.58 2.95 -5.38
C ALA A 313 17.69 2.24 -6.40
N LEU A 314 18.33 1.74 -7.45
CA LEU A 314 17.73 0.83 -8.41
C LEU A 314 18.45 -0.50 -8.31
N PHE A 315 17.66 -1.54 -8.12
CA PHE A 315 18.12 -2.92 -8.06
C PHE A 315 17.46 -3.71 -9.18
N GLU A 316 18.16 -4.73 -9.65
CA GLU A 316 17.67 -5.70 -10.60
C GLU A 316 17.68 -7.08 -9.97
N LYS A 317 16.61 -7.83 -10.18
CA LYS A 317 16.62 -9.26 -9.92
C LYS A 317 17.39 -9.95 -11.06
N PRO A 318 18.48 -10.69 -10.77
CA PRO A 318 19.28 -11.36 -11.78
C PRO A 318 18.50 -12.42 -12.57
#